data_AF-A0A838G037-F1
#
_entry.id   AF-A0A838G037-F1
#
_cell.length_a   1.000
_cell.length_b   1.000
_cell.length_c   1.000
_cell.angle_alpha   90.00
_cell.angle_beta   90.00
_cell.angle_gamma   90.00
#
_symmetry.space_group_name_H-M   'P 1'
#
loop_
_entity.id
_entity.type
_entity.pdbx_description
1 polymer ?
#
loop_
_entity_poly.entity_id
_entity_poly.type
_entity_poly.pdbx_seq_one_letter_code
_entity_poly.pdbx_strand_id
1 'polypeptide(L)'
;MRQVTRALGVMVLAGVIALTGAAPPAVAGLDGDRFRVTTRSVSDHFNDVGPRGPSDGDSFSFSENLFSKGDRVGRDNGACTVTRAKKNAVTAHCVVTLELRGRGLITIQGPLTFKRGAGSPDTTLAITGGTRQYAGAAGSVQVVEKRNQPTRLQVRLTS
;
A
#
# COMPACT_ATOMS: atom_id res chain seq x y z
N MET A 1 30.29 -64.72 -40.51
CA MET A 1 30.21 -65.00 -39.06
C MET A 1 28.90 -64.44 -38.52
N ARG A 2 28.21 -65.21 -37.69
CA ARG A 2 26.82 -65.01 -37.25
C ARG A 2 26.68 -63.89 -36.19
N GLN A 3 25.51 -63.26 -36.19
CA GLN A 3 25.01 -62.21 -35.31
C GLN A 3 25.20 -62.46 -33.80
N VAL A 4 25.34 -61.39 -32.99
CA VAL A 4 24.55 -61.21 -31.75
C VAL A 4 24.33 -59.71 -31.44
N THR A 5 23.08 -59.28 -31.48
CA THR A 5 22.54 -57.99 -31.03
C THR A 5 22.25 -58.05 -29.52
N ARG A 6 22.52 -57.00 -28.73
CA ARG A 6 21.87 -56.81 -27.42
C ARG A 6 21.53 -55.35 -27.16
N ALA A 7 20.24 -55.15 -26.87
CA ALA A 7 19.51 -53.89 -26.82
C ALA A 7 19.77 -53.07 -25.54
N LEU A 8 19.72 -51.74 -25.68
CA LEU A 8 19.62 -50.79 -24.56
C LEU A 8 18.22 -50.90 -23.93
N GLY A 9 18.16 -51.24 -22.65
CA GLY A 9 16.95 -51.11 -21.84
C GLY A 9 16.78 -49.67 -21.36
N VAL A 10 15.78 -48.97 -21.87
CA VAL A 10 15.34 -47.66 -21.34
C VAL A 10 14.35 -47.93 -20.20
N MET A 11 14.74 -47.60 -18.98
CA MET A 11 13.90 -47.70 -17.79
C MET A 11 13.12 -46.37 -17.64
N VAL A 12 11.83 -46.37 -17.98
CA VAL A 12 10.93 -45.23 -17.81
C VAL A 12 10.46 -45.19 -16.35
N LEU A 13 10.99 -44.26 -15.55
CA LEU A 13 10.41 -43.93 -14.24
C LEU A 13 9.37 -42.80 -14.42
N ALA A 14 8.09 -43.15 -14.34
CA ALA A 14 7.00 -42.19 -14.21
C ALA A 14 6.96 -41.68 -12.75
N GLY A 15 7.61 -40.56 -12.49
CA GLY A 15 7.55 -39.85 -11.20
C GLY A 15 6.36 -38.90 -11.15
N VAL A 16 5.40 -39.19 -10.26
CA VAL A 16 4.27 -38.32 -9.94
C VAL A 16 4.81 -37.06 -9.27
N ILE A 17 4.77 -35.91 -9.96
CA ILE A 17 5.13 -34.61 -9.37
C ILE A 17 3.94 -34.16 -8.53
N ALA A 18 4.01 -34.39 -7.22
CA ALA A 18 3.10 -33.75 -6.27
C ALA A 18 3.38 -32.24 -6.28
N LEU A 19 2.50 -31.45 -6.89
CA LEU A 19 2.50 -30.00 -6.74
C LEU A 19 2.11 -29.66 -5.30
N THR A 20 3.08 -29.60 -4.40
CA THR A 20 2.90 -28.94 -3.12
C THR A 20 2.75 -27.44 -3.38
N GLY A 21 1.50 -26.96 -3.36
CA GLY A 21 1.22 -25.53 -3.42
C GLY A 21 1.85 -24.84 -2.22
N ALA A 22 3.02 -24.22 -2.42
CA ALA A 22 3.64 -23.39 -1.39
C ALA A 22 2.71 -22.20 -1.13
N ALA A 23 2.09 -22.18 0.05
CA ALA A 23 1.38 -20.99 0.50
C ALA A 23 2.38 -19.81 0.52
N PRO A 24 2.02 -18.63 -0.04
CA PRO A 24 2.90 -17.48 0.04
C PRO A 24 3.21 -17.17 1.50
N PRO A 25 4.45 -16.74 1.82
CA PRO A 25 4.84 -16.47 3.19
C PRO A 25 3.88 -15.46 3.81
N ALA A 26 3.39 -15.78 5.01
CA ALA A 26 2.56 -14.87 5.78
C ALA A 26 3.37 -13.60 6.05
N VAL A 27 2.86 -12.46 5.58
CA VAL A 27 3.48 -11.16 5.85
C VAL A 27 3.24 -10.83 7.33
N ALA A 28 4.31 -10.86 8.12
CA ALA A 28 4.25 -10.67 9.57
C ALA A 28 3.80 -9.25 9.94
N GLY A 29 2.95 -9.12 10.96
CA GLY A 29 2.55 -7.82 11.51
C GLY A 29 1.40 -7.11 10.79
N LEU A 30 0.63 -7.85 9.99
CA LEU A 30 -0.62 -7.42 9.35
C LEU A 30 -1.78 -8.35 9.78
N ASP A 31 -1.90 -8.59 11.08
CA ASP A 31 -2.82 -9.60 11.61
C ASP A 31 -4.01 -8.93 12.30
N GLY A 32 -5.21 -9.46 12.05
CA GLY A 32 -6.48 -8.96 12.57
C GLY A 32 -6.93 -7.63 11.97
N ASP A 33 -7.95 -7.03 12.59
CA ASP A 33 -8.63 -5.82 12.09
C ASP A 33 -7.85 -4.54 12.35
N ARG A 34 -6.69 -4.63 13.01
CA ARG A 34 -5.87 -3.47 13.38
C ARG A 34 -4.41 -3.75 13.11
N PHE A 35 -3.82 -2.96 12.23
CA PHE A 35 -2.40 -3.08 11.92
C PHE A 35 -1.79 -1.72 11.64
N ARG A 36 -0.45 -1.70 11.62
CA ARG A 36 0.35 -0.49 11.44
C ARG A 36 1.37 -0.72 10.35
N VAL A 37 1.52 0.28 9.49
CA VAL A 37 2.62 0.36 8.53
C VAL A 37 3.30 1.72 8.61
N THR A 38 4.56 1.77 8.24
CA THR A 38 5.31 3.02 8.01
C THR A 38 5.65 3.15 6.54
N THR A 39 5.62 4.37 6.02
CA THR A 39 5.87 4.64 4.61
C THR A 39 7.32 5.06 4.38
N ARG A 40 7.83 4.81 3.17
CA ARG A 40 9.06 5.42 2.66
C ARG A 40 8.79 5.87 1.23
N SER A 41 8.83 7.17 1.00
CA SER A 41 8.50 7.77 -0.29
C SER A 41 9.44 7.24 -1.38
N VAL A 42 8.85 6.90 -2.52
CA VAL A 42 9.55 6.47 -3.75
C VAL A 42 9.55 7.62 -4.75
N SER A 43 8.41 8.28 -4.90
CA SER A 43 8.23 9.43 -5.78
C SER A 43 7.10 10.30 -5.26
N ASP A 44 7.27 11.60 -5.37
CA ASP A 44 6.22 12.60 -5.23
C ASP A 44 6.24 13.59 -6.40
N HIS A 45 5.10 14.21 -6.63
CA HIS A 45 4.98 15.28 -7.62
C HIS A 45 3.92 16.27 -7.16
N PHE A 46 4.26 17.55 -7.19
CA PHE A 46 3.36 18.66 -6.89
C PHE A 46 3.12 19.46 -8.16
N ASN A 47 1.85 19.74 -8.45
CA ASN A 47 1.40 20.52 -9.58
C ASN A 47 0.70 21.79 -9.06
N ASP A 48 1.41 22.92 -9.20
CA ASP A 48 0.91 24.27 -8.91
C ASP A 48 0.19 24.79 -10.15
N VAL A 49 -1.14 24.85 -10.10
CA VAL A 49 -1.98 25.24 -11.25
C VAL A 49 -2.59 26.62 -11.09
N GLY A 50 -2.39 27.25 -9.93
CA GLY A 50 -3.00 28.51 -9.57
C GLY A 50 -2.01 29.66 -9.44
N PRO A 51 -2.38 30.71 -8.68
CA PRO A 51 -1.44 31.76 -8.28
C PRO A 51 -0.28 31.16 -7.49
N ARG A 52 0.91 31.75 -7.59
CA ARG A 52 2.11 31.28 -6.88
C ARG A 52 1.83 30.95 -5.41
N GLY A 53 2.13 29.72 -5.02
CA GLY A 53 1.95 29.21 -3.66
C GLY A 53 0.65 28.42 -3.49
N PRO A 54 0.39 27.85 -2.30
CA PRO A 54 -0.74 26.95 -2.13
C PRO A 54 -2.08 27.60 -2.46
N SER A 55 -2.82 27.01 -3.40
CA SER A 55 -4.08 27.52 -3.93
C SER A 55 -5.10 26.40 -4.17
N ASP A 56 -6.38 26.75 -4.28
CA ASP A 56 -7.43 25.78 -4.59
C ASP A 56 -7.23 25.24 -6.02
N GLY A 57 -7.29 23.92 -6.18
CA GLY A 57 -7.02 23.23 -7.44
C GLY A 57 -5.61 22.68 -7.58
N ASP A 58 -4.64 23.14 -6.76
CA ASP A 58 -3.31 22.52 -6.69
C ASP A 58 -3.44 21.03 -6.40
N SER A 59 -2.51 20.24 -6.90
CA SER A 59 -2.58 18.79 -6.73
C SER A 59 -1.22 18.18 -6.46
N PHE A 60 -1.24 17.04 -5.79
CA PHE A 60 -0.06 16.22 -5.62
C PHE A 60 -0.37 14.74 -5.73
N SER A 61 0.59 14.00 -6.28
CA SER A 61 0.55 12.55 -6.40
C SER A 61 1.79 11.96 -5.77
N PHE A 62 1.66 10.76 -5.21
CA PHE A 62 2.77 10.08 -4.54
C PHE A 62 2.70 8.57 -4.72
N SER A 63 3.85 7.92 -4.54
CA SER A 63 3.96 6.49 -4.32
C SER A 63 5.01 6.20 -3.27
N GLU A 64 4.70 5.29 -2.35
CA GLU A 64 5.57 4.94 -1.23
C GLU A 64 5.67 3.43 -1.04
N ASN A 65 6.72 2.99 -0.37
CA ASN A 65 6.86 1.62 0.09
C ASN A 65 6.32 1.49 1.51
N LEU A 66 5.53 0.44 1.77
CA LEU A 66 4.95 0.16 3.08
C LEU A 66 5.81 -0.86 3.84
N PHE A 67 6.09 -0.57 5.10
CA PHE A 67 6.89 -1.42 5.98
C PHE A 67 6.13 -1.77 7.27
N SER A 68 6.26 -3.01 7.73
CA SER A 68 5.84 -3.46 9.07
C SER A 68 6.99 -4.21 9.71
N LYS A 69 7.33 -3.88 10.96
CA LYS A 69 8.44 -4.49 11.72
C LYS A 69 9.80 -4.52 10.98
N GLY A 70 10.02 -3.58 10.06
CA GLY A 70 11.25 -3.47 9.26
C GLY A 70 11.18 -4.13 7.88
N ASP A 71 10.19 -5.00 7.64
CA ASP A 71 10.01 -5.70 6.37
C ASP A 71 9.08 -4.94 5.43
N ARG A 72 9.38 -4.97 4.13
CA ARG A 72 8.51 -4.36 3.11
C ARG A 72 7.28 -5.24 2.88
N VAL A 73 6.13 -4.74 3.31
CA VAL A 73 4.84 -5.44 3.26
C VAL A 73 3.98 -5.05 2.06
N GLY A 74 4.36 -3.98 1.35
CA GLY A 74 3.53 -3.45 0.27
C GLY A 74 4.05 -2.17 -0.33
N ARG A 75 3.13 -1.46 -0.98
CA ARG A 75 3.28 -0.09 -1.47
C ARG A 75 1.95 0.64 -1.33
N ASP A 76 2.00 1.95 -1.42
CA ASP A 76 0.82 2.76 -1.68
C ASP A 76 1.04 3.70 -2.86
N ASN A 77 -0.06 4.26 -3.31
CA ASN A 77 -0.11 5.34 -4.27
C ASN A 77 -1.35 6.18 -4.01
N GLY A 78 -1.22 7.48 -4.18
CA GLY A 78 -2.30 8.40 -3.92
C GLY A 78 -2.25 9.63 -4.80
N ALA A 79 -3.40 10.25 -4.96
CA ALA A 79 -3.56 11.56 -5.57
C ALA A 79 -4.45 12.42 -4.68
N CYS A 80 -4.05 13.67 -4.53
CA CYS A 80 -4.73 14.64 -3.69
C CYS A 80 -4.92 15.96 -4.45
N THR A 81 -6.08 16.58 -4.28
CA THR A 81 -6.40 17.90 -4.84
C THR A 81 -6.72 18.85 -3.70
N VAL A 82 -6.07 20.00 -3.66
CA VAL A 82 -6.35 21.07 -2.71
C VAL A 82 -7.76 21.60 -2.97
N THR A 83 -8.60 21.46 -1.96
CA THR A 83 -10.01 21.92 -1.99
C THR A 83 -10.21 23.20 -1.18
N ARG A 84 -9.23 23.55 -0.33
CA ARG A 84 -9.27 24.76 0.47
C ARG A 84 -7.86 25.18 0.93
N ALA A 85 -7.35 26.26 0.36
CA ALA A 85 -6.13 26.93 0.79
C ALA A 85 -6.46 28.15 1.66
N LYS A 86 -5.86 28.19 2.85
CA LYS A 86 -5.92 29.32 3.79
C LYS A 86 -4.51 29.69 4.23
N LYS A 87 -4.33 30.93 4.71
CA LYS A 87 -3.04 31.46 5.18
C LYS A 87 -2.23 30.51 6.10
N ASN A 88 -2.93 29.77 6.97
CA ASN A 88 -2.31 28.91 7.98
C ASN A 88 -2.62 27.41 7.81
N ALA A 89 -3.42 27.02 6.81
CA ALA A 89 -3.80 25.64 6.61
C ALA A 89 -4.22 25.35 5.17
N VAL A 90 -3.90 24.16 4.68
CA VAL A 90 -4.30 23.67 3.36
C VAL A 90 -5.05 22.36 3.55
N THR A 91 -6.25 22.23 3.00
CA THR A 91 -7.02 20.99 3.01
C THR A 91 -7.08 20.43 1.60
N ALA A 92 -6.65 19.18 1.43
CA ALA A 92 -6.73 18.43 0.19
C ALA A 92 -7.69 17.25 0.33
N HIS A 93 -8.45 16.94 -0.71
CA HIS A 93 -9.18 15.69 -0.82
C HIS A 93 -8.26 14.65 -1.46
N CYS A 94 -8.09 13.51 -0.80
CA CYS A 94 -7.17 12.47 -1.20
C CYS A 94 -7.90 11.17 -1.52
N VAL A 95 -7.45 10.49 -2.57
CA VAL A 95 -7.79 9.10 -2.91
C VAL A 95 -6.49 8.30 -2.92
N VAL A 96 -6.42 7.26 -2.10
CA VAL A 96 -5.20 6.47 -1.85
C VAL A 96 -5.52 4.99 -1.93
N THR A 97 -4.59 4.19 -2.47
CA THR A 97 -4.68 2.73 -2.48
C THR A 97 -3.47 2.15 -1.76
N LEU A 98 -3.70 1.28 -0.77
CA LEU A 98 -2.65 0.42 -0.21
C LEU A 98 -2.69 -0.92 -0.94
N GLU A 99 -1.55 -1.34 -1.48
CA GLU A 99 -1.35 -2.68 -2.02
C GLU A 99 -0.49 -3.50 -1.05
N LEU A 100 -1.10 -4.47 -0.37
CA LEU A 100 -0.43 -5.34 0.59
C LEU A 100 -0.11 -6.68 -0.08
N ARG A 101 1.19 -7.01 -0.13
CA ARG A 101 1.75 -8.13 -0.90
C ARG A 101 1.04 -9.43 -0.55
N GLY A 102 0.46 -10.08 -1.57
CA GLY A 102 -0.26 -11.34 -1.43
C GLY A 102 -1.62 -11.25 -0.73
N ARG A 103 -2.01 -10.10 -0.17
CA ARG A 103 -3.23 -9.96 0.66
C ARG A 103 -4.36 -9.23 -0.06
N GLY A 104 -4.05 -8.20 -0.86
CA GLY A 104 -5.07 -7.44 -1.62
C GLY A 104 -4.86 -5.93 -1.57
N LEU A 105 -5.89 -5.21 -2.03
CA LEU A 105 -5.93 -3.75 -2.03
C LEU A 105 -6.84 -3.23 -0.92
N ILE A 106 -6.51 -2.07 -0.36
CA ILE A 106 -7.39 -1.27 0.50
C ILE A 106 -7.50 0.12 -0.12
N THR A 107 -8.73 0.57 -0.38
CA THR A 107 -9.01 1.91 -0.90
C THR A 107 -9.37 2.86 0.23
N ILE A 108 -8.80 4.06 0.19
CA ILE A 108 -8.91 5.07 1.24
C ILE A 108 -9.29 6.40 0.58
N GLN A 109 -10.21 7.13 1.21
CA GLN A 109 -10.61 8.45 0.74
C GLN A 109 -10.88 9.39 1.91
N GLY A 110 -10.53 10.67 1.76
CA GLY A 110 -10.95 11.70 2.72
C GLY A 110 -10.16 13.01 2.64
N PRO A 111 -10.54 14.00 3.46
CA PRO A 111 -9.83 15.26 3.57
C PRO A 111 -8.57 15.13 4.44
N LEU A 112 -7.44 15.60 3.94
CA LEU A 112 -6.17 15.74 4.66
C LEU A 112 -5.85 17.23 4.83
N THR A 113 -5.65 17.69 6.07
CA THR A 113 -5.41 19.11 6.35
C THR A 113 -4.01 19.33 6.88
N PHE A 114 -3.19 20.07 6.15
CA PHE A 114 -1.83 20.48 6.53
C PHE A 114 -1.89 21.84 7.24
N LYS A 115 -1.24 21.99 8.41
CA LYS A 115 -1.18 23.26 9.15
C LYS A 115 0.23 23.85 9.09
N ARG A 116 0.36 25.16 8.85
CA ARG A 116 1.68 25.82 8.80
C ARG A 116 2.39 25.72 10.15
N GLY A 117 3.66 25.31 10.16
CA GLY A 117 4.50 25.26 11.36
C GLY A 117 4.23 24.09 12.30
N ALA A 118 3.19 23.30 12.07
CA ALA A 118 2.99 21.99 12.67
C ALA A 118 3.30 20.91 11.62
N GLY A 119 3.65 19.69 12.05
CA GLY A 119 3.43 18.53 11.17
C GLY A 119 1.94 18.44 10.82
N SER A 120 1.56 17.58 9.86
CA SER A 120 0.14 17.32 9.65
C SER A 120 -0.51 16.84 10.95
N PRO A 121 -1.65 17.40 11.37
CA PRO A 121 -2.43 16.86 12.48
C PRO A 121 -2.76 15.39 12.18
N ASP A 122 -2.77 14.56 13.22
CA ASP A 122 -3.27 13.18 13.16
C ASP A 122 -4.65 13.17 12.49
N THR A 123 -4.68 12.84 11.21
CA THR A 123 -5.90 12.92 10.40
C THR A 123 -6.40 11.51 10.14
N THR A 124 -7.71 11.33 10.21
CA THR A 124 -8.35 10.04 9.95
C THR A 124 -9.05 10.10 8.60
N LEU A 125 -8.67 9.18 7.71
CA LEU A 125 -9.30 8.97 6.41
C LEU A 125 -10.21 7.73 6.46
N ALA A 126 -11.23 7.68 5.62
CA ALA A 126 -12.15 6.55 5.56
C ALA A 126 -11.58 5.44 4.66
N ILE A 127 -11.72 4.19 5.08
CA ILE A 127 -11.55 3.03 4.20
C ILE A 127 -12.86 2.83 3.45
N THR A 128 -12.79 2.83 2.12
CA THR A 128 -13.97 2.84 1.22
C THR A 128 -14.18 1.51 0.49
N GLY A 129 -13.33 0.52 0.73
CA GLY A 129 -13.40 -0.78 0.08
C GLY A 129 -12.04 -1.46 -0.02
N GLY A 130 -12.01 -2.62 -0.67
CA GLY A 130 -10.79 -3.38 -0.92
C GLY A 130 -11.02 -4.62 -1.78
N THR A 131 -9.98 -5.43 -1.93
CA THR A 131 -10.01 -6.67 -2.72
C THR A 131 -9.40 -7.84 -1.95
N ARG A 132 -9.68 -9.08 -2.41
CA ARG A 132 -9.17 -10.33 -1.82
C ARG A 132 -9.45 -10.39 -0.31
N GLN A 133 -8.44 -10.43 0.55
CA GLN A 133 -8.63 -10.47 2.01
C GLN A 133 -9.33 -9.23 2.56
N TYR A 134 -9.39 -8.14 1.79
CA TYR A 134 -10.03 -6.88 2.14
C TYR A 134 -11.28 -6.60 1.31
N ALA A 135 -11.88 -7.62 0.67
CA ALA A 135 -13.13 -7.45 -0.05
C ALA A 135 -14.24 -6.98 0.92
N GLY A 136 -14.90 -5.86 0.61
CA GLY A 136 -15.91 -5.26 1.49
C GLY A 136 -15.34 -4.50 2.71
N ALA A 137 -14.02 -4.28 2.74
CA ALA A 137 -13.37 -3.56 3.84
C ALA A 137 -13.94 -2.15 4.04
N ALA A 138 -14.30 -1.83 5.28
CA ALA A 138 -14.62 -0.49 5.73
C ALA A 138 -13.83 -0.17 7.01
N GLY A 139 -13.85 1.10 7.41
CA GLY A 139 -13.18 1.55 8.63
C GLY A 139 -12.38 2.83 8.41
N SER A 140 -11.19 2.89 8.99
CA SER A 140 -10.41 4.13 9.06
C SER A 140 -8.91 3.93 9.00
N VAL A 141 -8.21 4.91 8.45
CA VAL A 141 -6.74 5.02 8.52
C VAL A 141 -6.37 6.32 9.20
N GLN A 142 -5.70 6.21 10.34
CA GLN A 142 -5.08 7.37 10.99
C GLN A 142 -3.68 7.60 10.40
N VAL A 143 -3.48 8.76 9.81
CA VAL A 143 -2.19 9.23 9.28
C VAL A 143 -1.50 10.03 10.38
N VAL A 144 -0.33 9.53 10.81
CA VAL A 144 0.49 10.16 11.84
C VAL A 144 1.79 10.61 11.20
N GLU A 145 1.95 11.91 11.02
CA GLU A 145 3.17 12.52 10.50
C GLU A 145 3.95 13.19 11.62
N LYS A 146 5.23 12.84 11.74
CA LYS A 146 6.14 13.48 12.70
C LYS A 146 7.34 14.02 11.94
N ARG A 147 7.81 15.19 12.35
CA ARG A 147 9.00 15.82 11.78
C ARG A 147 10.17 14.83 11.81
N ASN A 148 10.84 14.65 10.67
CA ASN A 148 12.00 13.78 10.50
C ASN A 148 11.74 12.30 10.84
N GLN A 149 10.50 11.82 10.74
CA GLN A 149 10.15 10.41 10.91
C GLN A 149 9.33 9.92 9.71
N PRO A 150 9.41 8.63 9.37
CA PRO A 150 8.49 8.01 8.42
C PRO A 150 7.03 8.26 8.83
N THR A 151 6.18 8.58 7.85
CA THR A 151 4.73 8.64 8.07
C THR A 151 4.25 7.26 8.52
N ARG A 152 3.38 7.26 9.52
CA ARG A 152 2.81 6.05 10.10
C ARG A 152 1.32 6.00 9.80
N LEU A 153 0.89 4.91 9.19
CA LEU A 153 -0.53 4.62 8.96
C LEU A 153 -0.98 3.62 10.01
N GLN A 154 -2.04 3.96 10.74
CA GLN A 154 -2.72 3.05 11.66
C GLN A 154 -4.06 2.66 11.04
N VAL A 155 -4.13 1.44 10.54
CA VAL A 155 -5.31 0.91 9.87
C VAL A 155 -6.21 0.24 10.89
N ARG A 156 -7.50 0.53 10.80
CA ARG A 156 -8.56 -0.14 11.56
C ARG A 156 -9.69 -0.52 10.60
N LEU A 157 -9.84 -1.82 10.39
CA LEU A 157 -10.97 -2.41 9.67
C LEU A 157 -12.16 -2.57 10.63
N THR A 158 -13.37 -2.48 10.08
CA THR A 158 -14.63 -2.68 10.82
C THR A 158 -15.58 -3.64 10.13
N SER A 159 -15.24 -4.11 8.92
CA SER A 159 -15.94 -5.12 8.15
C SER A 159 -14.96 -5.85 7.23
#